data_AF-A0A953WML3-F1
#
_entry.id   AF-A0A953WML3-F1
#
_cell.length_a   1.000
_cell.length_b   1.000
_cell.length_c   1.000
_cell.angle_alpha   90.00
_cell.angle_beta   90.00
_cell.angle_gamma   90.00
#
_symmetry.space_group_name_H-M   'P 1'
#
loop_
_entity.id
_entity.type
_entity.pdbx_description
1 polymer ?
#
loop_
_entity_poly.entity_id
_entity_poly.type
_entity_poly.pdbx_seq_one_letter_code
_entity_poly.pdbx_strand_id
1 'polypeptide(L)' 'AGRRILMTAGRKDPICPAHLTSRLESYLRGAGADVDVAWHDGGHEIRTTEIEAARDFLSRYRDGS' A
#
# COMPACT_ATOMS: atom_id res chain seq x y z
N ALA A 1 11.83 -0.81 12.99
CA ALA A 1 11.83 0.58 12.50
C ALA A 1 12.59 0.68 11.18
N GLY A 2 12.19 1.58 10.29
CA GLY A 2 12.93 1.91 9.05
C GLY A 2 12.63 1.06 7.82
N ARG A 3 11.64 0.15 7.85
CA ARG A 3 11.17 -0.54 6.64
C ARG A 3 10.17 0.33 5.90
N ARG A 4 10.38 0.50 4.59
CA ARG A 4 9.39 1.07 3.68
C ARG A 4 8.40 -0.01 3.26
N ILE A 5 7.11 0.32 3.28
CA ILE A 5 6.02 -0.59 2.94
C ILE A 5 5.06 0.14 2.02
N LEU A 6 4.73 -0.45 0.88
CA LEU A 6 3.60 -0.05 0.06
C LEU A 6 2.40 -0.96 0.35
N MET A 7 1.26 -0.37 0.62
CA MET A 7 -0.04 -1.03 0.68
C MET A 7 -0.90 -0.57 -0.48
N THR A 8 -1.58 -1.47 -1.17
CA THR A 8 -2.58 -1.14 -2.19
C THR A 8 -3.93 -1.70 -1.77
N ALA A 9 -5.01 -0.94 -1.98
CA ALA A 9 -6.33 -1.36 -1.52
C ALA A 9 -7.49 -0.70 -2.29
N GLY A 10 -8.53 -1.50 -2.53
CA GLY A 10 -9.81 -1.02 -3.05
C GLY A 10 -10.70 -0.50 -1.93
N ARG A 11 -11.29 0.69 -2.12
CA ARG A 11 -12.22 1.29 -1.14
C ARG A 11 -13.51 0.49 -0.99
N LYS A 12 -13.88 -0.31 -1.99
CA LYS A 12 -15.12 -1.09 -2.04
C LYS A 12 -14.84 -2.60 -2.04
N ASP A 13 -13.66 -3.02 -1.61
CA ASP A 13 -13.31 -4.44 -1.51
C ASP A 13 -14.19 -5.14 -0.45
N PRO A 14 -15.03 -6.13 -0.84
CA PRO A 14 -15.88 -6.84 0.10
C PRO A 14 -15.10 -7.83 1.00
N ILE A 15 -13.88 -8.22 0.60
CA ILE A 15 -13.02 -9.15 1.32
C ILE A 15 -12.14 -8.39 2.32
N CYS A 16 -11.64 -7.22 1.93
CA CYS A 16 -10.79 -6.38 2.77
C CYS A 16 -11.44 -5.01 3.04
N PRO A 17 -12.32 -4.90 4.06
CA PRO A 17 -12.95 -3.64 4.42
C PRO A 17 -11.93 -2.53 4.73
N ALA A 18 -12.18 -1.31 4.24
CA ALA A 18 -11.26 -0.18 4.36
C ALA A 18 -10.82 0.16 5.80
N HIS A 19 -11.68 -0.10 6.80
CA HIS A 19 -11.35 0.12 8.20
C HIS A 19 -10.28 -0.86 8.71
N LEU A 20 -10.24 -2.11 8.21
CA LEU A 20 -9.20 -3.06 8.57
C LEU A 20 -7.86 -2.69 7.94
N THR A 21 -7.86 -2.25 6.68
CA THR A 21 -6.66 -1.71 6.02
C THR A 21 -6.12 -0.49 6.77
N SER A 22 -6.99 0.42 7.22
CA SER A 22 -6.58 1.60 8.00
C SER A 22 -6.00 1.21 9.38
N ARG A 23 -6.53 0.15 10.01
CA ARG A 23 -5.97 -0.40 11.25
C ARG A 23 -4.59 -1.01 11.03
N LEU A 24 -4.40 -1.74 9.93
CA LEU A 24 -3.11 -2.30 9.54
C LEU A 24 -2.08 -1.20 9.28
N GLU A 25 -2.44 -0.16 8.53
CA GLU A 25 -1.60 1.02 8.31
C GLU A 25 -1.15 1.61 9.65
N SER A 26 -2.10 1.88 10.55
CA SER A 26 -1.83 2.48 11.87
C SER A 26 -0.88 1.61 12.69
N TYR A 27 -1.07 0.29 12.67
CA TYR A 27 -0.21 -0.66 13.36
C TYR A 27 1.24 -0.64 12.81
N LEU A 28 1.39 -0.68 11.48
CA LEU A 28 2.72 -0.67 10.83
C LEU A 28 3.46 0.65 11.08
N ARG A 29 2.76 1.79 11.00
CA ARG A 29 3.33 3.10 11.36
C ARG A 29 3.72 3.15 12.83
N GLY A 30 2.90 2.62 13.73
CA GLY A 30 3.21 2.50 15.15
C GLY A 30 4.47 1.67 15.44
N ALA A 31 4.77 0.68 14.60
CA ALA A 31 6.02 -0.08 14.64
C ALA A 31 7.24 0.64 14.01
N GLY A 32 7.08 1.89 13.58
CA GLY A 32 8.11 2.72 12.97
C GLY A 32 8.43 2.34 11.51
N ALA A 33 7.45 1.81 10.76
CA ALA A 33 7.56 1.66 9.32
C ALA A 33 7.17 2.95 8.59
N ASP A 34 7.80 3.19 7.45
CA ASP A 34 7.41 4.22 6.49
C ASP A 34 6.40 3.59 5.52
N VAL A 35 5.12 3.93 5.70
CA VAL A 35 4.02 3.28 4.98
C VAL A 35 3.45 4.24 3.95
N ASP A 36 3.36 3.80 2.70
CA ASP A 36 2.60 4.43 1.64
C ASP A 36 1.35 3.60 1.36
N VAL A 37 0.21 4.25 1.13
CA VAL A 37 -1.05 3.56 0.80
C VAL A 37 -1.63 4.10 -0.50
N ALA A 38 -1.74 3.23 -1.50
CA ALA A 38 -2.38 3.52 -2.78
C ALA A 38 -3.82 2.98 -2.77
N TRP A 39 -4.77 3.90 -2.67
CA TRP A 39 -6.19 3.58 -2.73
C TRP A 39 -6.74 3.65 -4.15
N HIS A 40 -7.68 2.79 -4.49
CA HIS A 40 -8.52 2.94 -5.68
C HIS A 40 -10.01 2.77 -5.33
N ASP A 41 -10.90 3.31 -6.17
CA ASP A 41 -12.36 3.28 -5.92
C ASP A 41 -13.04 1.94 -6.27
N GLY A 42 -12.22 0.94 -6.59
CA GLY A 42 -12.63 -0.41 -6.97
C GLY A 42 -12.86 -1.35 -5.80
N GLY A 43 -13.15 -2.61 -6.13
CA GLY A 43 -13.31 -3.72 -5.21
C GLY A 43 -12.00 -4.48 -5.01
N HIS A 44 -12.05 -5.80 -5.21
CA HIS A 44 -10.91 -6.71 -5.01
C HIS A 44 -10.04 -6.88 -6.27
N GLU A 45 -10.34 -6.16 -7.35
CA GLU A 45 -9.56 -6.22 -8.58
C GLU A 45 -8.27 -5.39 -8.50
N ILE A 46 -7.21 -5.84 -9.18
CA ILE A 46 -6.00 -5.05 -9.36
C ILE A 46 -6.22 -4.00 -10.45
N ARG A 47 -5.87 -2.75 -10.16
CA ARG A 47 -5.92 -1.62 -11.12
C ARG A 47 -4.55 -1.13 -11.55
N THR A 48 -4.49 -0.48 -12.71
CA THR A 48 -3.27 0.14 -13.25
C THR A 48 -2.59 1.06 -12.24
N THR A 49 -3.37 1.81 -11.46
CA THR A 49 -2.87 2.69 -10.39
C THR A 49 -2.03 1.95 -9.34
N GLU A 50 -2.34 0.68 -9.06
CA GLU A 50 -1.57 -0.12 -8.11
C GLU A 50 -0.25 -0.60 -8.73
N ILE A 51 -0.28 -0.97 -10.01
CA ILE A 51 0.92 -1.35 -10.77
C ILE A 51 1.88 -0.16 -10.86
N GLU A 52 1.36 1.04 -11.12
CA GLU A 52 2.13 2.28 -11.15
C GLU A 52 2.72 2.61 -9.78
N ALA A 53 1.92 2.53 -8.71
CA ALA A 53 2.40 2.73 -7.35
C ALA A 53 3.52 1.74 -6.98
N ALA A 54 3.37 0.46 -7.35
CA ALA A 54 4.39 -0.56 -7.12
C ALA A 54 5.67 -0.29 -7.92
N ARG A 55 5.55 0.11 -9.19
CA ARG A 55 6.69 0.50 -10.03
C ARG A 55 7.44 1.68 -9.41
N ASP A 56 6.72 2.70 -8.99
CA ASP A 56 7.31 3.93 -8.45
C ASP A 56 7.96 3.66 -7.08
N PHE A 57 7.34 2.83 -6.23
CA PHE A 57 7.92 2.36 -4.98
C PHE A 57 9.22 1.58 -5.21
N LEU A 58 9.22 0.63 -6.15
CA LEU A 58 10.38 -0.20 -6.46
C LEU A 58 11.48 0.54 -7.21
N SER A 59 11.16 1.64 -7.91
CA SER A 59 12.14 2.43 -8.66
C SER A 59 13.33 2.87 -7.80
N ARG A 60 13.08 3.13 -6.51
CA ARG A 60 14.08 3.55 -5.51
C ARG A 60 15.07 2.44 -5.12
N TYR A 61 14.89 1.23 -5.63
CA TYR A 61 15.74 0.07 -5.40
C TYR A 61 16.30 -0.52 -6.70
N ARG A 62 15.93 0.04 -7.87
CA ARG A 62 16.41 -0.43 -9.18
C ARG A 62 17.86 -0.06 -9.43
N ASP A 63 18.34 0.99 -8.79
CA ASP A 63 19.73 1.39 -8.81
C ASP A 63 20.32 1.07 -7.44
N GLY A 64 20.90 -0.12 -7.32
CA GLY A 64 21.82 -0.40 -6.23
C GLY A 64 23.04 0.51 -6.39
N SER A 65 23.12 1.57 -5.60
CA SER A 65 24.35 2.23 -5.16
C SER A 65 24.44 2.15 -3.65
#